data_AF-A0A2D5ZS55-F1
#
_entry.id   AF-A0A2D5ZS55-F1
#
_cell.length_a   1.000
_cell.length_b   1.000
_cell.length_c   1.000
_cell.angle_alpha   90.00
_cell.angle_beta   90.00
_cell.angle_gamma   90.00
#
_symmetry.space_group_name_H-M   'P 1'
#
loop_
_entity.id
_entity.type
_entity.pdbx_description
1 polymer ?
#
loop_
_entity_poly.entity_id
_entity_poly.type
_entity_poly.pdbx_seq_one_letter_code
_entity_poly.pdbx_strand_id
1 'polypeptide(L)'
;MLEHCSFVENFAKEDGGAGEFLQSDVHIEDCTFVRNRIGFPGGLDGTADGGAIYSVDTNLFIERCIFADHETKTDWYLPYFSFGGGICAWDGYLEVMDSRFVNGLATHGGAIWASGAAGSINRTVFAQNRAIGTANEYHLIFPGEGGAVSWVSSSGNVNVTNSTFVDNLAHYHIDSRAGDGAAILIGAEGFCGNNSIVENVGGPAVAIASRTVRWGYQLFHGNADGEYSRYGFIQPVDVMGVPEFVDPEERDYRITSGSKALDVGHPDVVDLDGTRSDIGAHAIDQRYPVHAYISRSDSVLELGETEEWSVTVDNILPESVVEEIRICLEKDGRQIRTVRRSLRLGPGQVWRGIVRFLVPAELGQGTLTVSVLLGSGWEEEWRGHLVAATGGPGSESSKTEVQGYPLSPIRCVRPADAEQVSPM
;
A
#
# COMPACT_ATOMS: atom_id res chain seq x y z
N MET A 1 -8.88 16.69 13.34
CA MET A 1 -7.83 15.74 13.72
C MET A 1 -8.49 14.48 14.24
N LEU A 2 -8.19 13.34 13.62
CA LEU A 2 -8.61 12.01 14.05
C LEU A 2 -7.33 11.20 14.29
N GLU A 3 -7.16 10.68 15.49
CA GLU A 3 -5.98 9.94 15.90
C GLU A 3 -6.39 8.62 16.56
N HIS A 4 -5.69 7.54 16.24
CA HIS A 4 -5.88 6.23 16.88
C HIS A 4 -7.32 5.69 16.81
N CYS A 5 -8.11 6.12 15.82
CA CYS A 5 -9.51 5.72 15.68
C CYS A 5 -9.66 4.44 14.83
N SER A 6 -10.82 3.78 14.94
CA SER A 6 -11.19 2.65 14.10
C SER A 6 -12.64 2.82 13.62
N PHE A 7 -12.83 2.77 12.31
CA PHE A 7 -14.10 2.91 11.62
C PHE A 7 -14.36 1.62 10.84
N VAL A 8 -15.25 0.79 11.37
CA VAL A 8 -15.49 -0.56 10.85
C VAL A 8 -16.95 -0.72 10.44
N GLU A 9 -17.17 -1.23 9.23
CA GLU A 9 -18.50 -1.60 8.69
C GLU A 9 -19.53 -0.47 8.63
N ASN A 10 -19.07 0.78 8.63
CA ASN A 10 -19.96 1.93 8.52
C ASN A 10 -20.63 1.95 7.13
N PHE A 11 -21.85 2.47 7.11
CA PHE A 11 -22.70 2.51 5.92
C PHE A 11 -23.28 3.90 5.74
N ALA A 12 -22.94 4.55 4.63
CA ALA A 12 -23.59 5.77 4.18
C ALA A 12 -24.51 5.47 2.99
N LYS A 13 -25.52 6.32 2.74
CA LYS A 13 -26.41 6.18 1.58
C LYS A 13 -25.85 6.86 0.32
N GLU A 14 -25.01 7.87 0.48
CA GLU A 14 -24.56 8.72 -0.63
C GLU A 14 -23.04 8.75 -0.66
N ASP A 15 -22.37 9.43 0.26
CA ASP A 15 -20.91 9.56 0.21
C ASP A 15 -20.25 9.29 1.57
N GLY A 16 -18.95 8.95 1.54
CA GLY A 16 -18.11 8.89 2.74
C GLY A 16 -18.59 7.87 3.77
N GLY A 17 -18.45 6.57 3.46
CA GLY A 17 -19.00 5.50 4.31
C GLY A 17 -18.66 5.59 5.80
N ALA A 18 -17.49 6.14 6.15
CA ALA A 18 -17.07 6.46 7.51
C ALA A 18 -17.00 7.97 7.81
N GLY A 19 -16.70 8.81 6.81
CA GLY A 19 -16.56 10.25 7.02
C GLY A 19 -16.72 11.06 5.74
N GLU A 20 -17.39 12.20 5.88
CA GLU A 20 -17.55 13.22 4.85
C GLU A 20 -16.96 14.54 5.37
N PHE A 21 -16.06 15.14 4.59
CA PHE A 21 -15.35 16.36 4.96
C PHE A 21 -15.47 17.42 3.88
N LEU A 22 -16.07 18.56 4.23
CA LEU A 22 -16.35 19.64 3.29
C LEU A 22 -15.68 20.93 3.79
N GLN A 23 -14.90 21.58 2.92
CA GLN A 23 -14.33 22.92 3.16
C GLN A 23 -13.55 23.03 4.48
N SER A 24 -12.74 22.00 4.79
CA SER A 24 -12.01 21.92 6.05
C SER A 24 -10.63 21.30 5.88
N ASP A 25 -9.70 21.59 6.79
CA ASP A 25 -8.41 20.89 6.86
C ASP A 25 -8.53 19.71 7.82
N VAL A 26 -8.22 18.51 7.35
CA VAL A 26 -8.42 17.27 8.10
C VAL A 26 -7.13 16.47 8.13
N HIS A 27 -6.65 16.24 9.35
CA HIS A 27 -5.55 15.33 9.64
C HIS A 27 -6.10 14.04 10.24
N ILE A 28 -5.71 12.91 9.66
CA ILE A 28 -6.07 11.56 10.09
C ILE A 28 -4.79 10.77 10.24
N GLU A 29 -4.52 10.32 11.46
CA GLU A 29 -3.27 9.69 11.84
C GLU A 29 -3.56 8.40 12.61
N ASP A 30 -2.80 7.33 12.32
CA ASP A 30 -2.88 6.05 13.04
C ASP A 30 -4.32 5.48 13.10
N CYS A 31 -5.10 5.69 12.05
CA CYS A 31 -6.51 5.28 11.97
C CYS A 31 -6.72 4.07 11.06
N THR A 32 -7.79 3.31 11.34
CA THR A 32 -8.20 2.18 10.50
C THR A 32 -9.61 2.38 9.98
N PHE A 33 -9.79 2.11 8.70
CA PHE A 33 -11.05 2.08 7.98
C PHE A 33 -11.18 0.68 7.39
N VAL A 34 -12.22 -0.07 7.77
CA VAL A 34 -12.41 -1.45 7.29
C VAL A 34 -13.87 -1.66 6.90
N ARG A 35 -14.12 -2.21 5.71
CA ARG A 35 -15.48 -2.58 5.23
C ARG A 35 -16.51 -1.44 5.29
N ASN A 36 -16.04 -0.19 5.31
CA ASN A 36 -16.90 0.96 5.13
C ASN A 36 -17.38 0.95 3.68
N ARG A 37 -18.68 1.20 3.51
CA ARG A 37 -19.34 1.05 2.21
C ARG A 37 -20.41 2.10 2.04
N ILE A 38 -20.73 2.34 0.77
CA ILE A 38 -21.81 3.22 0.35
C ILE A 38 -22.95 2.37 -0.19
N GLY A 39 -24.16 2.71 0.24
CA GLY A 39 -25.41 2.20 -0.28
C GLY A 39 -25.79 2.87 -1.58
N PHE A 40 -26.68 2.23 -2.34
CA PHE A 40 -27.13 2.72 -3.62
C PHE A 40 -27.54 4.22 -3.58
N PRO A 41 -27.00 5.07 -4.46
CA PRO A 41 -27.41 6.47 -4.54
C PRO A 41 -28.85 6.50 -5.03
N GLY A 42 -29.79 6.66 -4.10
CA GLY A 42 -31.17 7.06 -4.42
C GLY A 42 -31.29 8.54 -4.81
N GLY A 43 -30.16 9.24 -4.95
CA GLY A 43 -30.05 10.66 -5.29
C GLY A 43 -29.95 10.92 -6.80
N LEU A 44 -30.24 12.15 -7.21
CA LEU A 44 -30.35 12.55 -8.62
C LEU A 44 -29.02 12.57 -9.39
N ASP A 45 -27.88 12.59 -8.68
CA ASP A 45 -26.54 12.76 -9.28
C ASP A 45 -25.84 11.43 -9.59
N GLY A 46 -26.30 10.32 -8.98
CA GLY A 46 -25.94 8.98 -9.43
C GLY A 46 -24.49 8.55 -9.21
N THR A 47 -23.74 9.20 -8.34
CA THR A 47 -22.37 8.79 -7.99
C THR A 47 -22.33 8.19 -6.58
N ALA A 48 -21.31 7.38 -6.31
CA ALA A 48 -21.06 6.78 -5.00
C ALA A 48 -19.58 6.99 -4.69
N ASP A 49 -19.28 7.97 -3.85
CA ASP A 49 -17.93 8.51 -3.73
C ASP A 49 -17.33 8.26 -2.35
N GLY A 50 -16.14 7.65 -2.34
CA GLY A 50 -15.35 7.52 -1.11
C GLY A 50 -15.92 6.46 -0.16
N GLY A 51 -15.72 5.18 -0.48
CA GLY A 51 -16.30 4.08 0.31
C GLY A 51 -15.94 4.14 1.81
N ALA A 52 -14.81 4.74 2.18
CA ALA A 52 -14.54 5.18 3.54
C ALA A 52 -14.67 6.70 3.71
N ILE A 53 -13.95 7.49 2.92
CA ILE A 53 -13.85 8.93 3.08
C ILE A 53 -14.22 9.64 1.78
N TYR A 54 -15.13 10.59 1.91
CA TYR A 54 -15.42 11.58 0.88
C TYR A 54 -14.93 12.95 1.32
N SER A 55 -14.28 13.69 0.43
CA SER A 55 -13.81 15.04 0.72
C SER A 55 -13.99 15.99 -0.45
N VAL A 56 -14.42 17.22 -0.15
CA VAL A 56 -14.58 18.32 -1.13
C VAL A 56 -13.97 19.61 -0.58
N ASP A 57 -13.22 20.33 -1.41
CA ASP A 57 -12.57 21.61 -1.04
C ASP A 57 -11.77 21.51 0.27
N THR A 58 -11.16 20.35 0.51
CA THR A 58 -10.60 19.97 1.82
C THR A 58 -9.14 19.57 1.64
N ASN A 59 -8.24 20.10 2.48
CA ASN A 59 -6.90 19.57 2.57
C ASN A 59 -6.91 18.33 3.48
N LEU A 60 -6.69 17.16 2.90
CA LEU A 60 -6.76 15.88 3.58
C LEU A 60 -5.34 15.31 3.74
N PHE A 61 -4.93 15.14 4.99
CA PHE A 61 -3.65 14.56 5.38
C PHE A 61 -3.90 13.20 6.04
N ILE A 62 -3.41 12.13 5.41
CA ILE A 62 -3.56 10.74 5.84
C ILE A 62 -2.17 10.19 6.16
N GLU A 63 -1.94 9.81 7.41
CA GLU A 63 -0.65 9.31 7.88
C GLU A 63 -0.83 8.03 8.68
N ARG A 64 -0.01 7.00 8.41
CA ARG A 64 -0.04 5.73 9.15
C ARG A 64 -1.44 5.10 9.24
N CYS A 65 -2.23 5.23 8.17
CA CYS A 65 -3.60 4.75 8.16
C CYS A 65 -3.76 3.47 7.33
N ILE A 66 -4.80 2.71 7.65
CA ILE A 66 -5.19 1.52 6.88
C ILE A 66 -6.60 1.67 6.36
N PHE A 67 -6.78 1.40 5.07
CA PHE A 67 -8.04 1.33 4.36
C PHE A 67 -8.17 -0.07 3.76
N ALA A 68 -9.13 -0.86 4.20
CA ALA A 68 -9.29 -2.25 3.77
C ALA A 68 -10.73 -2.63 3.45
N ASP A 69 -10.87 -3.43 2.39
CA ASP A 69 -12.14 -4.07 1.99
C ASP A 69 -13.28 -3.07 1.78
N HIS A 70 -12.97 -1.90 1.23
CA HIS A 70 -13.97 -0.90 0.94
C HIS A 70 -14.63 -1.15 -0.39
N GLU A 71 -15.94 -1.06 -0.41
CA GLU A 71 -16.73 -1.34 -1.60
C GLU A 71 -17.66 -0.16 -1.90
N THR A 72 -17.52 0.37 -3.11
CA THR A 72 -18.50 1.29 -3.70
C THR A 72 -19.26 0.52 -4.79
N LYS A 73 -20.55 0.27 -4.57
CA LYS A 73 -21.41 -0.43 -5.54
C LYS A 73 -22.20 0.56 -6.37
N THR A 74 -22.17 0.39 -7.68
CA THR A 74 -23.15 0.98 -8.60
C THR A 74 -24.00 -0.16 -9.20
N ASP A 75 -25.33 0.01 -9.30
CA ASP A 75 -26.16 -1.01 -9.95
C ASP A 75 -25.88 -1.04 -11.45
N TRP A 76 -25.81 -2.26 -11.97
CA TRP A 76 -25.55 -2.62 -13.38
C TRP A 76 -26.55 -2.09 -14.42
N TYR A 77 -27.58 -1.36 -14.01
CA TYR A 77 -28.69 -0.93 -14.87
C TYR A 77 -28.69 0.57 -15.19
N LEU A 78 -27.89 1.38 -14.49
CA LEU A 78 -27.82 2.83 -14.70
C LEU A 78 -26.33 3.26 -14.75
N PRO A 79 -25.96 4.30 -15.53
CA PRO A 79 -24.58 4.67 -15.83
C PRO A 79 -23.90 5.40 -14.68
N TYR A 80 -23.92 4.79 -13.50
CA TYR A 80 -23.41 5.37 -12.28
C TYR A 80 -21.94 4.98 -12.10
N PHE A 81 -21.11 6.00 -11.89
CA PHE A 81 -19.70 5.85 -11.58
C PHE A 81 -19.53 5.84 -10.08
N SER A 82 -18.60 5.01 -9.61
CA SER A 82 -18.07 5.14 -8.26
C SER A 82 -16.61 5.56 -8.30
N PHE A 83 -16.29 6.51 -7.44
CA PHE A 83 -14.96 7.11 -7.35
C PHE A 83 -14.37 6.79 -5.98
N GLY A 84 -13.16 6.24 -5.96
CA GLY A 84 -12.38 6.10 -4.73
C GLY A 84 -12.96 5.05 -3.79
N GLY A 85 -12.55 3.79 -3.96
CA GLY A 85 -13.09 2.70 -3.13
C GLY A 85 -12.85 2.95 -1.65
N GLY A 86 -11.67 3.45 -1.28
CA GLY A 86 -11.38 3.97 0.06
C GLY A 86 -11.63 5.48 0.16
N ILE A 87 -10.93 6.28 -0.62
CA ILE A 87 -10.95 7.75 -0.55
C ILE A 87 -11.36 8.35 -1.88
N CYS A 88 -12.33 9.25 -1.85
CA CYS A 88 -12.63 10.17 -2.95
C CYS A 88 -12.34 11.61 -2.51
N ALA A 89 -11.51 12.32 -3.27
CA ALA A 89 -11.11 13.69 -3.00
C ALA A 89 -11.38 14.61 -4.19
N TRP A 90 -12.26 15.58 -4.00
CA TRP A 90 -12.58 16.63 -4.95
C TRP A 90 -12.01 17.95 -4.48
N ASP A 91 -11.11 18.52 -5.28
CA ASP A 91 -10.42 19.77 -4.95
C ASP A 91 -9.69 19.69 -3.58
N GLY A 92 -8.94 20.72 -3.21
CA GLY A 92 -8.09 20.69 -2.01
C GLY A 92 -6.85 19.80 -2.16
N TYR A 93 -5.94 19.84 -1.18
CA TYR A 93 -4.68 19.09 -1.23
C TYR A 93 -4.84 17.68 -0.63
N LEU A 94 -4.37 16.64 -1.30
CA LEU A 94 -4.36 15.27 -0.76
C LEU A 94 -2.92 14.82 -0.47
N GLU A 95 -2.64 14.51 0.79
CA GLU A 95 -1.38 13.89 1.23
C GLU A 95 -1.66 12.55 1.87
N VAL A 96 -0.97 11.51 1.39
CA VAL A 96 -1.06 10.15 1.92
C VAL A 96 0.35 9.66 2.17
N MET A 97 0.66 9.31 3.41
CA MET A 97 1.96 8.78 3.77
C MET A 97 1.91 7.62 4.74
N ASP A 98 2.89 6.73 4.62
CA ASP A 98 3.11 5.60 5.53
C ASP A 98 1.86 4.74 5.72
N SER A 99 1.00 4.68 4.70
CA SER A 99 -0.36 4.14 4.78
C SER A 99 -0.54 2.91 3.91
N ARG A 100 -1.70 2.26 4.04
CA ARG A 100 -2.00 1.03 3.32
C ARG A 100 -3.45 1.00 2.82
N PHE A 101 -3.62 0.66 1.55
CA PHE A 101 -4.90 0.50 0.90
C PHE A 101 -5.01 -0.90 0.32
N VAL A 102 -5.95 -1.70 0.82
CA VAL A 102 -6.11 -3.11 0.44
C VAL A 102 -7.53 -3.38 -0.04
N ASN A 103 -7.65 -4.06 -1.17
CA ASN A 103 -8.92 -4.62 -1.64
C ASN A 103 -10.06 -3.57 -1.71
N GLY A 104 -9.73 -2.34 -2.09
CA GLY A 104 -10.71 -1.32 -2.44
C GLY A 104 -11.35 -1.61 -3.80
N LEU A 105 -12.66 -1.39 -3.92
CA LEU A 105 -13.40 -1.56 -5.17
C LEU A 105 -14.14 -0.27 -5.54
N ALA A 106 -13.87 0.23 -6.75
CA ALA A 106 -14.60 1.33 -7.37
C ALA A 106 -14.62 1.19 -8.90
N THR A 107 -15.29 2.13 -9.58
CA THR A 107 -15.23 2.23 -11.04
C THR A 107 -13.92 2.91 -11.46
N HIS A 108 -13.53 3.95 -10.75
CA HIS A 108 -12.26 4.65 -10.94
C HIS A 108 -11.56 4.85 -9.60
N GLY A 109 -10.24 4.61 -9.55
CA GLY A 109 -9.48 4.73 -8.31
C GLY A 109 -9.90 3.68 -7.30
N GLY A 110 -9.58 2.41 -7.53
CA GLY A 110 -10.06 1.30 -6.69
C GLY A 110 -9.76 1.51 -5.20
N ALA A 111 -8.65 2.15 -4.87
CA ALA A 111 -8.38 2.68 -3.53
C ALA A 111 -8.67 4.16 -3.41
N ILE A 112 -8.01 4.98 -4.25
CA ILE A 112 -8.05 6.43 -4.17
C ILE A 112 -8.45 6.99 -5.52
N TRP A 113 -9.43 7.88 -5.50
CA TRP A 113 -9.72 8.76 -6.60
C TRP A 113 -9.55 10.21 -6.17
N ALA A 114 -8.88 11.01 -6.99
CA ALA A 114 -8.68 12.43 -6.75
C ALA A 114 -8.87 13.26 -8.02
N SER A 115 -9.55 14.40 -7.91
CA SER A 115 -9.69 15.39 -8.97
C SER A 115 -9.57 16.81 -8.46
N GLY A 116 -9.04 17.73 -9.27
CA GLY A 116 -8.84 19.15 -8.88
C GLY A 116 -7.67 19.38 -7.92
N ALA A 117 -7.33 18.34 -7.15
CA ALA A 117 -6.32 18.32 -6.12
C ALA A 117 -4.89 18.22 -6.67
N ALA A 118 -3.99 19.04 -6.11
CA ALA A 118 -2.56 18.70 -6.06
C ALA A 118 -2.33 17.77 -4.87
N GLY A 119 -1.20 17.06 -4.83
CA GLY A 119 -1.01 16.13 -3.72
C GLY A 119 0.24 15.28 -3.78
N SER A 120 0.40 14.45 -2.75
CA SER A 120 1.45 13.45 -2.71
C SER A 120 1.03 12.14 -2.07
N ILE A 121 1.61 11.05 -2.56
CA ILE A 121 1.54 9.70 -2.00
C ILE A 121 2.96 9.24 -1.76
N ASN A 122 3.28 8.85 -0.53
CA ASN A 122 4.64 8.48 -0.14
C ASN A 122 4.66 7.29 0.81
N ARG A 123 5.62 6.36 0.68
CA ARG A 123 5.76 5.20 1.60
C ARG A 123 4.45 4.45 1.82
N THR A 124 3.65 4.31 0.75
CA THR A 124 2.30 3.77 0.84
C THR A 124 2.18 2.51 0.02
N VAL A 125 1.44 1.54 0.55
CA VAL A 125 1.19 0.24 -0.09
C VAL A 125 -0.24 0.19 -0.61
N PHE A 126 -0.38 -0.12 -1.90
CA PHE A 126 -1.64 -0.40 -2.57
C PHE A 126 -1.66 -1.85 -3.03
N ALA A 127 -2.53 -2.66 -2.43
CA ALA A 127 -2.61 -4.08 -2.72
C ALA A 127 -4.02 -4.50 -3.13
N GLN A 128 -4.15 -5.25 -4.23
CA GLN A 128 -5.40 -5.92 -4.60
C GLN A 128 -6.59 -4.98 -4.84
N ASN A 129 -6.36 -3.69 -5.06
CA ASN A 129 -7.41 -2.72 -5.33
C ASN A 129 -7.90 -2.85 -6.78
N ARG A 130 -9.19 -2.62 -7.00
CA ARG A 130 -9.84 -2.91 -8.28
C ARG A 130 -10.65 -1.71 -8.76
N ALA A 131 -10.33 -1.27 -9.97
CA ALA A 131 -11.16 -0.40 -10.77
C ALA A 131 -11.91 -1.25 -11.81
N ILE A 132 -13.22 -1.43 -11.64
CA ILE A 132 -14.05 -2.21 -12.57
C ILE A 132 -14.95 -1.27 -13.33
N GLY A 133 -14.71 -1.16 -14.63
CA GLY A 133 -15.47 -0.32 -15.53
C GLY A 133 -16.97 -0.66 -15.53
N THR A 134 -17.77 0.29 -16.00
CA THR A 134 -19.23 0.17 -16.12
C THR A 134 -19.67 0.22 -17.58
N ALA A 135 -20.88 -0.24 -17.88
CA ALA A 135 -21.53 -0.01 -19.16
C ALA A 135 -22.88 0.68 -18.94
N ASN A 136 -23.18 1.67 -19.79
CA ASN A 136 -24.48 2.33 -19.73
C ASN A 136 -25.58 1.56 -20.48
N GLU A 137 -26.83 2.03 -20.35
CA GLU A 137 -28.00 1.52 -21.07
C GLU A 137 -27.85 1.52 -22.61
N TYR A 138 -26.89 2.28 -23.15
CA TYR A 138 -26.56 2.35 -24.57
C TYR A 138 -25.39 1.44 -24.97
N HIS A 139 -24.92 0.56 -24.08
CA HIS A 139 -23.73 -0.28 -24.27
C HIS A 139 -22.42 0.51 -24.56
N LEU A 140 -22.35 1.79 -24.18
CA LEU A 140 -21.06 2.48 -24.09
C LEU A 140 -20.34 1.93 -22.86
N ILE A 141 -19.13 1.43 -23.11
CA ILE A 141 -18.30 0.79 -22.10
C ILE A 141 -17.29 1.82 -21.62
N PHE A 142 -17.29 2.08 -20.32
CA PHE A 142 -16.28 2.88 -19.66
C PHE A 142 -15.29 1.93 -19.00
N PRO A 143 -13.98 2.01 -19.31
CA PRO A 143 -12.98 1.22 -18.61
C PRO A 143 -12.91 1.59 -17.14
N GLY A 144 -12.51 0.63 -16.31
CA GLY A 144 -11.97 0.94 -15.02
C GLY A 144 -10.63 1.65 -15.20
N GLU A 145 -10.41 2.72 -14.44
CA GLU A 145 -9.19 3.53 -14.51
C GLU A 145 -8.55 3.65 -13.14
N GLY A 146 -7.23 3.45 -13.06
CA GLY A 146 -6.49 3.55 -11.81
C GLY A 146 -6.90 2.47 -10.83
N GLY A 147 -6.46 1.23 -11.07
CA GLY A 147 -6.84 0.07 -10.25
C GLY A 147 -6.57 0.30 -8.76
N ALA A 148 -5.47 0.96 -8.40
CA ALA A 148 -5.30 1.55 -7.09
C ALA A 148 -5.66 3.04 -7.07
N VAL A 149 -4.96 3.84 -7.87
CA VAL A 149 -5.05 5.30 -7.80
C VAL A 149 -5.46 5.86 -9.14
N SER A 150 -6.52 6.68 -9.17
CA SER A 150 -6.87 7.50 -10.32
C SER A 150 -6.80 8.97 -9.92
N TRP A 151 -5.89 9.71 -10.54
CA TRP A 151 -5.70 11.13 -10.27
C TRP A 151 -5.90 11.93 -11.55
N VAL A 152 -7.02 12.64 -11.64
CA VAL A 152 -7.43 13.36 -12.85
C VAL A 152 -7.43 14.86 -12.61
N SER A 153 -7.17 15.67 -13.63
CA SER A 153 -7.40 17.13 -13.58
C SER A 153 -6.84 17.85 -12.34
N SER A 154 -5.52 17.88 -12.13
CA SER A 154 -4.93 18.60 -10.98
C SER A 154 -4.69 20.09 -11.27
N SER A 155 -4.88 20.93 -10.26
CA SER A 155 -4.47 22.34 -10.28
C SER A 155 -2.97 22.55 -10.01
N GLY A 156 -2.23 21.48 -9.69
CA GLY A 156 -0.80 21.51 -9.40
C GLY A 156 -0.14 20.13 -9.53
N ASN A 157 1.11 20.01 -9.06
CA ASN A 157 1.88 18.77 -9.19
C ASN A 157 1.31 17.64 -8.33
N VAL A 158 1.38 16.43 -8.87
CA VAL A 158 1.04 15.18 -8.17
C VAL A 158 2.32 14.36 -8.03
N ASN A 159 2.69 14.00 -6.80
CA ASN A 159 3.91 13.25 -6.51
C ASN A 159 3.57 11.85 -5.97
N VAL A 160 4.02 10.78 -6.60
CA VAL A 160 3.90 9.41 -6.06
C VAL A 160 5.29 8.82 -5.94
N THR A 161 5.76 8.63 -4.71
CA THR A 161 7.13 8.19 -4.47
C THR A 161 7.20 7.11 -3.41
N ASN A 162 8.27 6.30 -3.44
CA ASN A 162 8.54 5.29 -2.42
C ASN A 162 7.29 4.46 -2.14
N SER A 163 6.60 3.92 -3.15
CA SER A 163 5.29 3.28 -2.95
C SER A 163 5.22 1.94 -3.65
N THR A 164 4.44 1.01 -3.10
CA THR A 164 4.33 -0.35 -3.64
C THR A 164 2.92 -0.59 -4.14
N PHE A 165 2.79 -0.96 -5.41
CA PHE A 165 1.54 -1.28 -6.09
C PHE A 165 1.58 -2.72 -6.54
N VAL A 166 0.77 -3.56 -5.90
CA VAL A 166 0.79 -5.01 -6.11
C VAL A 166 -0.63 -5.56 -6.29
N ASP A 167 -0.80 -6.45 -7.27
CA ASP A 167 -2.05 -7.12 -7.62
C ASP A 167 -3.26 -6.20 -7.81
N ASN A 168 -3.03 -4.91 -8.08
CA ASN A 168 -4.12 -4.01 -8.40
C ASN A 168 -4.61 -4.27 -9.82
N LEU A 169 -5.88 -3.97 -10.06
CA LEU A 169 -6.59 -4.37 -11.27
C LEU A 169 -7.38 -3.20 -11.84
N ALA A 170 -7.18 -2.88 -13.11
CA ALA A 170 -8.08 -2.00 -13.86
C ALA A 170 -8.75 -2.81 -14.96
N HIS A 171 -10.08 -2.91 -15.05
CA HIS A 171 -10.73 -3.78 -16.02
C HIS A 171 -11.90 -3.11 -16.74
N TYR A 172 -12.17 -3.54 -17.97
CA TYR A 172 -13.40 -3.21 -18.69
C TYR A 172 -14.59 -4.05 -18.19
N HIS A 173 -15.78 -3.44 -18.16
CA HIS A 173 -17.03 -4.04 -17.67
C HIS A 173 -17.38 -5.42 -18.28
N ILE A 174 -17.18 -5.60 -19.59
CA ILE A 174 -17.82 -6.72 -20.32
C ILE A 174 -16.90 -7.86 -20.79
N ASP A 175 -15.59 -7.63 -20.96
CA ASP A 175 -14.77 -8.54 -21.78
C ASP A 175 -13.42 -8.96 -21.15
N SER A 176 -13.21 -8.77 -19.83
CA SER A 176 -11.91 -9.02 -19.17
C SER A 176 -10.71 -8.30 -19.82
N ARG A 177 -10.97 -7.29 -20.64
CA ARG A 177 -9.93 -6.47 -21.24
C ARG A 177 -9.32 -5.60 -20.16
N ALA A 178 -8.01 -5.42 -20.29
CA ALA A 178 -7.26 -4.53 -19.44
C ALA A 178 -7.81 -3.10 -19.52
N GLY A 179 -8.10 -2.50 -18.36
CA GLY A 179 -8.41 -1.08 -18.21
C GLY A 179 -7.14 -0.22 -18.23
N ASP A 180 -7.28 1.06 -17.93
CA ASP A 180 -6.14 1.99 -17.97
C ASP A 180 -5.53 2.17 -16.57
N GLY A 181 -4.25 1.79 -16.43
CA GLY A 181 -3.47 2.04 -15.21
C GLY A 181 -3.86 1.09 -14.10
N ALA A 182 -3.43 -0.17 -14.15
CA ALA A 182 -3.70 -1.17 -13.13
C ALA A 182 -3.20 -0.71 -11.75
N ALA A 183 -2.02 -0.07 -11.68
CA ALA A 183 -1.59 0.63 -10.49
C ALA A 183 -2.18 2.04 -10.46
N ILE A 184 -1.80 2.87 -11.43
CA ILE A 184 -2.07 4.31 -11.40
C ILE A 184 -2.55 4.80 -12.76
N LEU A 185 -3.63 5.58 -12.77
CA LEU A 185 -3.99 6.45 -13.88
C LEU A 185 -3.76 7.91 -13.50
N ILE A 186 -3.09 8.65 -14.38
CA ILE A 186 -2.78 10.07 -14.21
C ILE A 186 -3.31 10.88 -15.39
N GLY A 187 -4.35 11.66 -15.12
CA GLY A 187 -4.86 12.73 -15.98
C GLY A 187 -4.46 14.14 -15.53
N ALA A 188 -3.54 14.25 -14.57
CA ALA A 188 -3.07 15.50 -13.96
C ALA A 188 -1.87 16.14 -14.70
N GLU A 189 -1.79 17.48 -14.73
CA GLU A 189 -0.59 18.18 -15.24
C GLU A 189 0.52 18.17 -14.18
N GLY A 190 1.77 17.91 -14.59
CA GLY A 190 2.92 18.00 -13.67
C GLY A 190 3.05 16.80 -12.72
N PHE A 191 2.94 15.59 -13.25
CA PHE A 191 3.11 14.38 -12.47
C PHE A 191 4.58 14.03 -12.26
N CYS A 192 4.90 13.59 -11.04
CA CYS A 192 6.20 13.12 -10.66
C CYS A 192 6.07 11.81 -9.91
N GLY A 193 6.90 10.84 -10.23
CA GLY A 193 7.02 9.71 -9.33
C GLY A 193 8.20 8.82 -9.60
N ASN A 194 8.79 8.39 -8.49
CA ASN A 194 10.06 7.70 -8.45
C ASN A 194 10.02 6.63 -7.37
N ASN A 195 10.94 5.68 -7.41
CA ASN A 195 11.13 4.70 -6.33
C ASN A 195 9.83 3.93 -6.04
N SER A 196 9.07 3.51 -7.05
CA SER A 196 7.87 2.68 -6.84
C SER A 196 8.07 1.27 -7.38
N ILE A 197 7.44 0.31 -6.71
CA ILE A 197 7.43 -1.10 -7.10
C ILE A 197 6.06 -1.40 -7.66
N VAL A 198 5.99 -2.00 -8.85
CA VAL A 198 4.74 -2.17 -9.57
C VAL A 198 4.64 -3.58 -10.14
N GLU A 199 3.74 -4.38 -9.56
CA GLU A 199 3.40 -5.75 -9.98
C GLU A 199 1.88 -5.95 -10.00
N ASN A 200 1.20 -5.66 -11.12
CA ASN A 200 -0.26 -5.53 -11.17
C ASN A 200 -0.88 -6.36 -12.29
N VAL A 201 -2.18 -6.61 -12.14
CA VAL A 201 -2.95 -7.47 -13.02
C VAL A 201 -3.90 -6.64 -13.90
N GLY A 202 -4.13 -7.09 -15.14
CA GLY A 202 -5.17 -6.56 -16.00
C GLY A 202 -4.95 -5.13 -16.53
N GLY A 203 -3.72 -4.71 -16.76
CA GLY A 203 -3.47 -3.56 -17.63
C GLY A 203 -2.07 -2.98 -17.51
N PRO A 204 -1.77 -1.93 -18.29
CA PRO A 204 -0.53 -1.18 -18.13
C PRO A 204 -0.42 -0.75 -16.67
N ALA A 205 0.76 -0.92 -16.09
CA ALA A 205 1.04 -0.52 -14.72
C ALA A 205 0.62 0.94 -14.48
N VAL A 206 1.12 1.83 -15.33
CA VAL A 206 0.81 3.26 -15.27
C VAL A 206 0.19 3.73 -16.59
N ALA A 207 -0.99 4.34 -16.50
CA ALA A 207 -1.62 5.03 -17.63
C ALA A 207 -1.46 6.54 -17.47
N ILE A 208 -0.79 7.16 -18.44
CA ILE A 208 -0.54 8.60 -18.44
C ILE A 208 -1.40 9.23 -19.53
N ALA A 209 -2.22 10.20 -19.16
CA ALA A 209 -2.96 11.06 -20.10
C ALA A 209 -2.38 12.49 -20.18
N SER A 210 -1.28 12.75 -19.47
CA SER A 210 -0.62 14.06 -19.38
C SER A 210 0.69 14.13 -20.16
N ARG A 211 1.03 15.33 -20.66
CA ARG A 211 2.26 15.56 -21.46
C ARG A 211 3.49 15.90 -20.63
N THR A 212 3.32 16.24 -19.35
CA THR A 212 4.41 16.65 -18.46
C THR A 212 4.50 15.66 -17.31
N VAL A 213 5.31 14.62 -17.52
CA VAL A 213 5.57 13.58 -16.53
C VAL A 213 7.07 13.47 -16.28
N ARG A 214 7.47 13.46 -15.01
CA ARG A 214 8.82 13.09 -14.55
C ARG A 214 8.72 11.80 -13.77
N TRP A 215 9.05 10.70 -14.41
CA TRP A 215 8.90 9.40 -13.78
C TRP A 215 10.10 8.54 -14.13
N GLY A 216 10.71 7.90 -13.12
CA GLY A 216 11.89 7.05 -13.30
C GLY A 216 12.34 6.40 -11.99
N TYR A 217 13.34 5.53 -12.04
CA TYR A 217 13.82 4.78 -10.87
C TYR A 217 12.71 3.88 -10.29
N GLN A 218 12.03 3.18 -11.17
CA GLN A 218 10.94 2.26 -10.82
C GLN A 218 11.39 0.82 -10.89
N LEU A 219 10.68 -0.08 -10.22
CA LEU A 219 10.76 -1.50 -10.49
C LEU A 219 9.43 -1.97 -11.07
N PHE A 220 9.46 -2.54 -12.29
CA PHE A 220 8.31 -3.19 -12.90
C PHE A 220 8.50 -4.71 -12.94
N HIS A 221 7.43 -5.41 -12.59
CA HIS A 221 7.32 -6.85 -12.69
C HIS A 221 5.92 -7.26 -13.12
N GLY A 222 5.76 -8.30 -13.94
CA GLY A 222 4.47 -8.98 -14.10
C GLY A 222 3.28 -8.18 -14.68
N ASN A 223 3.45 -6.91 -15.07
CA ASN A 223 2.36 -6.06 -15.58
C ASN A 223 1.99 -6.41 -17.02
N ALA A 224 0.72 -6.20 -17.39
CA ALA A 224 0.27 -6.37 -18.77
C ALA A 224 0.66 -5.16 -19.65
N ASP A 225 0.80 -5.39 -20.95
CA ASP A 225 0.79 -4.35 -22.01
C ASP A 225 1.87 -3.25 -21.97
N GLY A 226 3.10 -3.60 -21.55
CA GLY A 226 4.28 -2.77 -21.82
C GLY A 226 4.49 -1.60 -20.86
N GLU A 227 4.13 -1.81 -19.59
CA GLU A 227 4.51 -1.07 -18.36
C GLU A 227 4.05 0.40 -18.26
N TYR A 228 3.98 1.11 -19.38
CA TYR A 228 3.35 2.41 -19.52
C TYR A 228 2.41 2.41 -20.72
N SER A 229 1.18 2.91 -20.57
CA SER A 229 0.31 3.13 -21.72
C SER A 229 0.37 4.55 -22.27
N ARG A 230 -0.02 4.65 -23.54
CA ARG A 230 -0.41 5.86 -24.29
C ARG A 230 0.70 6.86 -24.64
N TYR A 231 1.71 7.09 -23.80
CA TYR A 231 2.75 8.10 -24.07
C TYR A 231 4.17 7.80 -23.52
N GLY A 232 4.39 6.68 -22.84
CA GLY A 232 5.68 6.37 -22.21
C GLY A 232 6.27 5.04 -22.70
N PHE A 233 7.60 4.99 -22.76
CA PHE A 233 8.35 3.74 -22.72
C PHE A 233 9.09 3.69 -21.38
N ILE A 234 9.45 2.48 -20.96
CA ILE A 234 10.37 2.22 -19.85
C ILE A 234 11.57 3.15 -19.95
N GLN A 235 11.86 3.90 -18.88
CA GLN A 235 13.03 4.77 -18.86
C GLN A 235 14.29 3.92 -18.66
N PRO A 236 15.46 4.34 -19.19
CA PRO A 236 16.72 3.61 -18.97
C PRO A 236 17.10 3.44 -17.49
N VAL A 237 16.54 4.27 -16.60
CA VAL A 237 16.77 4.24 -15.16
C VAL A 237 15.78 3.34 -14.39
N ASP A 238 14.80 2.75 -15.09
CA ASP A 238 13.86 1.80 -14.51
C ASP A 238 14.45 0.38 -14.50
N VAL A 239 14.00 -0.43 -13.54
CA VAL A 239 14.45 -1.79 -13.28
C VAL A 239 13.38 -2.78 -13.70
N MET A 240 13.80 -3.79 -14.46
CA MET A 240 13.01 -4.97 -14.79
C MET A 240 13.45 -6.16 -13.95
N GLY A 241 12.61 -6.60 -13.03
CA GLY A 241 12.96 -7.67 -12.10
C GLY A 241 11.80 -8.11 -11.22
N VAL A 242 11.96 -9.24 -10.55
CA VAL A 242 11.04 -9.66 -9.49
C VAL A 242 11.30 -8.75 -8.28
N PRO A 243 10.26 -8.26 -7.58
CA PRO A 243 10.46 -7.39 -6.40
C PRO A 243 11.08 -8.10 -5.20
N GLU A 244 10.99 -9.43 -5.15
CA GLU A 244 11.47 -10.29 -4.05
C GLU A 244 10.89 -9.90 -2.68
N PHE A 245 9.56 -9.84 -2.61
CA PHE A 245 8.83 -9.53 -1.39
C PHE A 245 9.11 -10.54 -0.26
N VAL A 246 9.05 -10.02 0.98
CA VAL A 246 9.21 -10.79 2.21
C VAL A 246 8.17 -11.90 2.27
N ASP A 247 6.88 -11.56 2.23
CA ASP A 247 5.79 -12.53 2.26
C ASP A 247 4.51 -11.97 1.62
N PRO A 248 4.35 -12.12 0.29
CA PRO A 248 3.18 -11.58 -0.41
C PRO A 248 1.87 -12.30 -0.05
N GLU A 249 1.91 -13.53 0.48
CA GLU A 249 0.70 -14.26 0.91
C GLU A 249 0.09 -13.61 2.16
N GLU A 250 0.95 -13.20 3.09
CA GLU A 250 0.58 -12.37 4.25
C GLU A 250 0.47 -10.87 3.92
N ARG A 251 0.51 -10.54 2.63
CA ARG A 251 0.46 -9.17 2.11
C ARG A 251 1.56 -8.27 2.72
N ASP A 252 2.72 -8.82 3.02
CA ASP A 252 3.92 -8.11 3.46
C ASP A 252 4.83 -7.86 2.25
N TYR A 253 4.74 -6.63 1.73
CA TYR A 253 5.41 -6.21 0.51
C TYR A 253 6.69 -5.42 0.76
N ARG A 254 7.27 -5.56 1.96
CA ARG A 254 8.69 -5.26 2.17
C ARG A 254 9.53 -6.14 1.24
N ILE A 255 10.71 -5.66 0.86
CA ILE A 255 11.63 -6.38 -0.04
C ILE A 255 12.72 -7.09 0.74
N THR A 256 13.28 -8.15 0.15
CA THR A 256 14.44 -8.89 0.67
C THR A 256 15.71 -8.51 -0.09
N SER A 257 16.87 -8.92 0.45
CA SER A 257 18.22 -8.62 -0.04
C SER A 257 18.53 -9.11 -1.45
N GLY A 258 17.74 -10.06 -1.98
CA GLY A 258 17.87 -10.49 -3.36
C GLY A 258 17.19 -9.55 -4.36
N SER A 259 16.38 -8.60 -3.90
CA SER A 259 15.65 -7.69 -4.77
C SER A 259 16.57 -6.80 -5.60
N LYS A 260 16.26 -6.66 -6.89
CA LYS A 260 16.92 -5.67 -7.75
C LYS A 260 16.49 -4.23 -7.46
N ALA A 261 15.52 -4.03 -6.58
CA ALA A 261 15.12 -2.70 -6.13
C ALA A 261 16.18 -2.07 -5.19
N LEU A 262 17.12 -2.87 -4.68
CA LEU A 262 18.12 -2.39 -3.72
C LEU A 262 19.19 -1.54 -4.40
N ASP A 263 19.46 -0.37 -3.83
CA ASP A 263 20.40 0.65 -4.28
C ASP A 263 20.13 1.23 -5.69
N VAL A 264 18.95 1.01 -6.28
CA VAL A 264 18.61 1.46 -7.65
C VAL A 264 17.77 2.75 -7.73
N GLY A 265 17.43 3.37 -6.60
CA GLY A 265 16.58 4.57 -6.49
C GLY A 265 17.22 5.90 -6.89
N HIS A 266 16.60 7.05 -6.61
CA HIS A 266 17.15 8.34 -7.08
C HIS A 266 18.58 8.63 -6.53
N PRO A 267 19.59 8.96 -7.37
CA PRO A 267 20.99 9.11 -6.93
C PRO A 267 21.24 10.23 -5.91
N ASP A 268 20.40 11.26 -5.90
CA ASP A 268 20.49 12.35 -4.91
C ASP A 268 19.84 12.01 -3.55
N VAL A 269 19.23 10.82 -3.42
CA VAL A 269 18.63 10.35 -2.17
C VAL A 269 19.50 9.23 -1.64
N VAL A 270 19.80 9.26 -0.35
CA VAL A 270 20.67 8.29 0.32
C VAL A 270 19.94 7.59 1.46
N ASP A 271 20.21 6.30 1.63
CA ASP A 271 19.67 5.51 2.73
C ASP A 271 20.45 5.74 4.03
N LEU A 272 19.98 5.13 5.12
CA LEU A 272 20.50 5.33 6.48
C LEU A 272 21.97 4.93 6.66
N ASP A 273 22.48 4.05 5.81
CA ASP A 273 23.86 3.59 5.72
C ASP A 273 24.73 4.44 4.79
N GLY A 274 24.12 5.43 4.10
CA GLY A 274 24.79 6.31 3.15
C GLY A 274 24.92 5.76 1.73
N THR A 275 24.33 4.61 1.41
CA THR A 275 24.20 4.15 0.02
C THR A 275 23.12 4.94 -0.71
N ARG A 276 23.00 4.71 -2.02
CA ARG A 276 21.96 5.32 -2.86
C ARG A 276 20.61 4.72 -2.48
N SER A 277 19.56 5.53 -2.41
CA SER A 277 18.24 5.05 -1.95
C SER A 277 17.75 3.82 -2.70
N ASP A 278 17.12 2.88 -2.02
CA ASP A 278 16.36 1.78 -2.62
C ASP A 278 15.12 2.28 -3.42
N ILE A 279 14.64 1.46 -4.34
CA ILE A 279 13.33 1.65 -5.01
C ILE A 279 12.24 1.07 -4.10
N GLY A 280 11.17 1.81 -3.85
CA GLY A 280 9.96 1.33 -3.18
C GLY A 280 9.68 2.01 -1.83
N ALA A 281 8.64 1.55 -1.14
CA ALA A 281 8.23 2.06 0.17
C ALA A 281 9.11 1.63 1.33
N HIS A 282 9.98 0.64 1.12
CA HIS A 282 10.68 -0.06 2.18
C HIS A 282 12.18 -0.04 1.89
N ALA A 283 12.95 0.51 2.82
CA ALA A 283 14.40 0.48 2.80
C ALA A 283 14.91 -0.70 3.64
N ILE A 284 15.99 -1.33 3.20
CA ILE A 284 16.72 -2.30 4.02
C ILE A 284 17.86 -1.57 4.73
N ASP A 285 17.92 -1.65 6.06
CA ASP A 285 19.03 -1.06 6.81
C ASP A 285 20.28 -1.95 6.73
N GLN A 286 21.17 -1.67 5.76
CA GLN A 286 22.33 -2.54 5.49
C GLN A 286 23.41 -2.48 6.59
N ARG A 287 23.22 -1.68 7.65
CA ARG A 287 24.09 -1.71 8.85
C ARG A 287 23.97 -3.02 9.62
N TYR A 288 22.84 -3.72 9.48
CA TYR A 288 22.64 -5.03 10.07
C TYR A 288 22.88 -6.14 9.03
N PRO A 289 23.66 -7.17 9.35
CA PRO A 289 24.01 -8.23 8.40
C PRO A 289 22.86 -9.23 8.14
N VAL A 290 21.90 -9.28 9.06
CA VAL A 290 20.75 -10.17 9.00
C VAL A 290 19.54 -9.41 9.48
N HIS A 291 18.46 -9.50 8.70
CA HIS A 291 17.18 -8.88 8.99
C HIS A 291 16.16 -9.96 9.31
N ALA A 292 15.20 -9.64 10.15
CA ALA A 292 14.05 -10.50 10.38
C ALA A 292 12.75 -9.71 10.29
N TYR A 293 11.75 -10.34 9.70
CA TYR A 293 10.45 -9.75 9.45
C TYR A 293 9.38 -10.64 10.05
N ILE A 294 8.40 -10.01 10.70
CA ILE A 294 7.16 -10.67 11.12
C ILE A 294 6.09 -10.23 10.13
N SER A 295 5.56 -11.19 9.37
CA SER A 295 4.55 -10.92 8.35
C SER A 295 3.20 -11.40 8.88
N ARG A 296 2.29 -10.43 9.05
CA ARG A 296 0.89 -10.69 9.34
C ARG A 296 0.05 -9.49 8.94
N SER A 297 -0.98 -9.74 8.13
CA SER A 297 -1.88 -8.66 7.69
C SER A 297 -2.93 -8.28 8.72
N ASP A 298 -3.38 -9.21 9.57
CA ASP A 298 -4.35 -8.94 10.64
C ASP A 298 -3.69 -8.36 11.89
N SER A 299 -4.42 -7.50 12.59
CA SER A 299 -4.05 -6.90 13.90
C SER A 299 -4.95 -7.35 15.05
N VAL A 300 -6.01 -8.08 14.75
CA VAL A 300 -6.95 -8.58 15.75
C VAL A 300 -6.84 -10.09 15.83
N LEU A 301 -6.81 -10.58 17.06
CA LEU A 301 -6.62 -11.99 17.38
C LEU A 301 -7.75 -12.44 18.30
N GLU A 302 -8.34 -13.58 17.96
CA GLU A 302 -9.33 -14.20 18.83
C GLU A 302 -8.66 -15.02 19.93
N LEU A 303 -9.15 -14.83 21.16
CA LEU A 303 -8.70 -15.59 22.31
C LEU A 303 -9.05 -17.09 22.16
N GLY A 304 -8.08 -17.96 22.43
CA GLY A 304 -8.26 -19.41 22.44
C GLY A 304 -7.87 -20.12 21.15
N GLU A 305 -7.46 -19.40 20.12
CA GLU A 305 -7.04 -19.97 18.85
C GLU A 305 -5.51 -20.18 18.75
N THR A 306 -5.11 -21.10 17.87
CA THR A 306 -3.70 -21.27 17.50
C THR A 306 -3.41 -20.38 16.32
N GLU A 307 -2.55 -19.41 16.55
CA GLU A 307 -2.16 -18.41 15.57
C GLU A 307 -0.87 -18.81 14.88
N GLU A 308 -0.86 -18.70 13.57
CA GLU A 308 0.32 -18.86 12.73
C GLU A 308 0.95 -17.51 12.45
N TRP A 309 2.26 -17.43 12.63
CA TRP A 309 3.06 -16.23 12.41
C TRP A 309 4.12 -16.54 11.37
N SER A 310 4.08 -15.83 10.25
CA SER A 310 5.14 -15.94 9.26
C SER A 310 6.34 -15.12 9.72
N VAL A 311 7.51 -15.76 9.72
CA VAL A 311 8.79 -15.13 10.03
C VAL A 311 9.74 -15.36 8.89
N THR A 312 10.26 -14.27 8.36
CA THR A 312 11.28 -14.27 7.33
C THR A 312 12.59 -13.79 7.93
N VAL A 313 13.70 -14.46 7.63
CA VAL A 313 15.04 -14.05 8.04
C VAL A 313 15.93 -14.01 6.82
N ASP A 314 16.58 -12.87 6.62
CA ASP A 314 17.27 -12.51 5.40
C ASP A 314 18.74 -12.22 5.69
N ASN A 315 19.64 -13.02 5.15
CA ASN A 315 21.08 -12.80 5.26
C ASN A 315 21.56 -11.97 4.07
N ILE A 316 21.90 -10.71 4.33
CA ILE A 316 22.32 -9.78 3.27
C ILE A 316 23.82 -9.91 2.92
N LEU A 317 24.56 -10.72 3.69
CA LEU A 317 26.01 -10.86 3.51
C LEU A 317 26.38 -11.84 2.39
N PRO A 318 27.54 -11.64 1.74
CA PRO A 318 28.12 -12.58 0.79
C PRO A 318 28.75 -13.82 1.46
N GLU A 319 28.71 -13.92 2.79
CA GLU A 319 29.15 -15.07 3.58
C GLU A 319 27.99 -15.77 4.29
N SER A 320 28.24 -17.00 4.75
CA SER A 320 27.27 -17.72 5.59
C SER A 320 27.29 -17.20 7.02
N VAL A 321 26.10 -17.07 7.61
CA VAL A 321 25.91 -16.64 9.01
C VAL A 321 25.23 -17.73 9.83
N VAL A 322 25.49 -17.72 11.13
CA VAL A 322 24.72 -18.48 12.12
C VAL A 322 24.07 -17.47 13.05
N GLU A 323 22.74 -17.43 13.01
CA GLU A 323 21.96 -16.43 13.73
C GLU A 323 21.09 -17.09 14.80
N GLU A 324 21.01 -16.47 15.98
CA GLU A 324 20.04 -16.85 17.01
C GLU A 324 18.81 -15.96 16.88
N ILE A 325 17.66 -16.58 16.69
CA ILE A 325 16.36 -15.90 16.62
C ILE A 325 15.65 -16.13 17.93
N ARG A 326 15.20 -15.04 18.55
CA ARG A 326 14.32 -15.06 19.71
C ARG A 326 13.02 -14.40 19.33
N ILE A 327 11.92 -15.15 19.46
CA ILE A 327 10.57 -14.66 19.17
C ILE A 327 9.85 -14.56 20.49
N CYS A 328 9.55 -13.34 20.90
CA CYS A 328 8.93 -13.03 22.18
C CYS A 328 7.47 -12.65 21.96
N LEU A 329 6.61 -13.27 22.75
CA LEU A 329 5.20 -12.95 22.83
C LEU A 329 4.95 -12.23 24.15
N GLU A 330 4.43 -11.03 24.11
CA GLU A 330 4.14 -10.19 25.26
C GLU A 330 2.68 -9.77 25.26
N LYS A 331 2.08 -9.66 26.44
CA LYS A 331 0.76 -9.05 26.63
C LYS A 331 0.89 -7.87 27.56
N ASP A 332 0.40 -6.72 27.13
CA ASP A 332 0.40 -5.48 27.92
C ASP A 332 1.79 -5.18 28.52
N GLY A 333 2.85 -5.42 27.72
CA GLY A 333 4.26 -5.24 28.10
C GLY A 333 4.83 -6.33 29.03
N ARG A 334 4.10 -7.42 29.25
CA ARG A 334 4.58 -8.57 30.03
C ARG A 334 4.82 -9.76 29.11
N GLN A 335 6.07 -10.22 29.08
CA GLN A 335 6.46 -11.43 28.36
C GLN A 335 5.66 -12.65 28.85
N ILE A 336 4.97 -13.30 27.91
CA ILE A 336 4.18 -14.53 28.10
C ILE A 336 5.01 -15.74 27.70
N ARG A 337 5.66 -15.68 26.53
CA ARG A 337 6.36 -16.82 25.94
C ARG A 337 7.54 -16.36 25.10
N THR A 338 8.56 -17.20 25.03
CA THR A 338 9.66 -17.03 24.07
C THR A 338 9.97 -18.33 23.37
N VAL A 339 10.16 -18.25 22.06
CA VAL A 339 10.70 -19.33 21.24
C VAL A 339 12.10 -18.94 20.80
N ARG A 340 13.04 -19.88 20.87
CA ARG A 340 14.41 -19.67 20.40
C ARG A 340 14.73 -20.66 19.29
N ARG A 341 15.43 -20.18 18.26
CA ARG A 341 15.87 -21.01 17.15
C ARG A 341 17.25 -20.54 16.69
N SER A 342 18.12 -21.48 16.35
CA SER A 342 19.36 -21.16 15.65
C SER A 342 19.17 -21.50 14.17
N LEU A 343 19.50 -20.56 13.29
CA LEU A 343 19.52 -20.76 11.85
C LEU A 343 20.95 -20.64 11.33
N ARG A 344 21.25 -21.45 10.32
CA ARG A 344 22.44 -21.27 9.47
C ARG A 344 21.93 -20.86 8.10
N LEU A 345 22.33 -19.66 7.66
CA LEU A 345 21.97 -19.10 6.38
C LEU A 345 23.23 -19.04 5.51
N GLY A 346 23.13 -19.51 4.27
CA GLY A 346 24.15 -19.31 3.26
C GLY A 346 24.20 -17.85 2.79
N PRO A 347 25.17 -17.49 1.94
CA PRO A 347 25.27 -16.15 1.35
C PRO A 347 23.99 -15.73 0.65
N GLY A 348 23.47 -14.52 0.93
CA GLY A 348 22.25 -14.00 0.30
C GLY A 348 20.99 -14.84 0.54
N GLN A 349 21.00 -15.74 1.53
CA GLN A 349 19.91 -16.68 1.72
C GLN A 349 18.79 -16.07 2.55
N VAL A 350 17.56 -16.15 2.01
CA VAL A 350 16.33 -15.89 2.74
C VAL A 350 15.74 -17.20 3.27
N TRP A 351 15.49 -17.26 4.57
CA TRP A 351 14.74 -18.32 5.22
C TRP A 351 13.33 -17.83 5.56
N ARG A 352 12.33 -18.67 5.31
CA ARG A 352 10.94 -18.42 5.71
C ARG A 352 10.45 -19.57 6.58
N GLY A 353 9.71 -19.25 7.63
CA GLY A 353 9.09 -20.29 8.44
C GLY A 353 7.95 -19.78 9.29
N ILE A 354 7.06 -20.71 9.62
CA ILE A 354 5.87 -20.44 10.43
C ILE A 354 6.16 -20.77 11.89
N VAL A 355 5.72 -19.88 12.77
CA VAL A 355 5.79 -20.04 14.22
C VAL A 355 4.37 -20.05 14.76
N ARG A 356 4.04 -21.09 15.52
CA ARG A 356 2.69 -21.28 16.05
C ARG A 356 2.62 -20.90 17.52
N PHE A 357 1.71 -20.00 17.84
CA PHE A 357 1.40 -19.62 19.21
C PHE A 357 -0.07 -19.93 19.51
N LEU A 358 -0.32 -20.74 20.55
CA LEU A 358 -1.63 -20.76 21.17
C LEU A 358 -1.78 -19.45 21.95
N VAL A 359 -2.81 -18.66 21.64
CA VAL A 359 -3.19 -17.48 22.43
C VAL A 359 -4.14 -17.95 23.53
N PRO A 360 -3.70 -18.09 24.80
CA PRO A 360 -4.54 -18.66 25.84
C PRO A 360 -5.80 -17.81 26.07
N ALA A 361 -6.96 -18.46 26.18
CA ALA A 361 -8.22 -17.76 26.41
C ALA A 361 -8.23 -16.97 27.74
N GLU A 362 -7.43 -17.40 28.72
CA GLU A 362 -7.31 -16.73 30.03
C GLU A 362 -6.50 -15.43 29.98
N LEU A 363 -5.84 -15.12 28.86
CA LEU A 363 -5.15 -13.84 28.71
C LEU A 363 -6.14 -12.67 28.86
N GLY A 364 -7.40 -12.84 28.46
CA GLY A 364 -8.36 -11.74 28.39
C GLY A 364 -7.97 -10.70 27.34
N GLN A 365 -8.83 -9.72 27.13
CA GLN A 365 -8.60 -8.64 26.16
C GLN A 365 -7.38 -7.79 26.56
N GLY A 366 -6.74 -7.16 25.57
CA GLY A 366 -5.55 -6.34 25.78
C GLY A 366 -4.68 -6.28 24.52
N THR A 367 -3.48 -5.72 24.64
CA THR A 367 -2.52 -5.63 23.54
C THR A 367 -1.59 -6.83 23.58
N LEU A 368 -1.39 -7.47 22.43
CA LEU A 368 -0.40 -8.50 22.22
C LEU A 368 0.72 -7.93 21.35
N THR A 369 1.96 -8.14 21.78
CA THR A 369 3.15 -7.77 21.03
C THR A 369 3.91 -9.05 20.69
N VAL A 370 4.29 -9.19 19.43
CA VAL A 370 5.20 -10.23 18.95
C VAL A 370 6.47 -9.53 18.48
N SER A 371 7.61 -9.84 19.09
CA SER A 371 8.90 -9.30 18.66
C SER A 371 9.84 -10.41 18.21
N VAL A 372 10.63 -10.12 17.18
CA VAL A 372 11.73 -10.96 16.70
C VAL A 372 13.04 -10.23 16.96
N LEU A 373 13.90 -10.86 17.74
CA LEU A 373 15.21 -10.36 18.12
C LEU A 373 16.28 -11.30 17.55
N LEU A 374 17.20 -10.74 16.78
CA LEU A 374 18.37 -11.46 16.28
C LEU A 374 19.58 -11.26 17.20
N GLY A 375 20.51 -12.21 17.18
CA GLY A 375 21.81 -12.09 17.86
C GLY A 375 22.67 -10.97 17.30
N SER A 376 22.48 -10.63 16.02
CA SER A 376 23.05 -9.48 15.32
C SER A 376 22.59 -8.12 15.87
N GLY A 377 21.53 -8.10 16.69
CA GLY A 377 20.95 -6.88 17.26
C GLY A 377 19.76 -6.32 16.48
N TRP A 378 19.36 -6.95 15.37
CA TRP A 378 18.11 -6.60 14.67
C TRP A 378 16.89 -6.88 15.56
N GLU A 379 15.94 -5.96 15.55
CA GLU A 379 14.67 -6.06 16.27
C GLU A 379 13.53 -5.66 15.34
N GLU A 380 12.52 -6.52 15.29
CA GLU A 380 11.27 -6.30 14.57
C GLU A 380 10.12 -6.54 15.53
N GLU A 381 9.07 -5.71 15.45
CA GLU A 381 7.93 -5.80 16.35
C GLU A 381 6.61 -5.71 15.57
N TRP A 382 5.70 -6.62 15.90
CA TRP A 382 4.30 -6.56 15.54
C TRP A 382 3.46 -6.32 16.79
N ARG A 383 2.42 -5.49 16.69
CA ARG A 383 1.44 -5.25 17.74
C ARG A 383 0.02 -5.46 17.24
N GLY A 384 -0.83 -6.00 18.10
CA GLY A 384 -2.26 -6.11 17.83
C GLY A 384 -3.10 -6.29 19.08
N HIS A 385 -4.40 -6.49 18.89
CA HIS A 385 -5.39 -6.51 19.96
C HIS A 385 -6.04 -7.89 20.11
N LEU A 386 -6.14 -8.34 21.36
CA LEU A 386 -6.88 -9.54 21.75
C LEU A 386 -8.35 -9.20 21.94
N VAL A 387 -9.23 -9.85 21.18
CA VAL A 387 -10.69 -9.75 21.33
C VAL A 387 -11.28 -11.07 21.82
N ALA A 388 -12.47 -11.02 22.42
CA ALA A 388 -13.18 -12.23 22.82
C ALA A 388 -13.67 -12.96 21.56
N ALA A 389 -13.52 -14.29 21.52
CA ALA A 389 -13.96 -15.11 20.39
C ALA A 389 -15.43 -14.84 20.07
N THR A 390 -15.71 -14.34 18.87
CA THR A 390 -17.09 -14.11 18.42
C THR A 390 -17.53 -15.30 17.58
N GLY A 391 -18.61 -15.97 17.98
CA GLY A 391 -19.16 -17.07 17.18
C GLY A 391 -19.75 -16.57 15.86
N GLY A 392 -18.95 -16.52 14.80
CA GLY A 392 -19.36 -16.22 13.43
C GLY A 392 -18.17 -15.91 12.52
N PRO A 393 -18.14 -16.38 11.25
CA PRO A 393 -16.97 -16.17 10.40
C PRO A 393 -16.95 -14.75 9.83
N GLY A 394 -15.80 -14.09 9.99
CA GLY A 394 -15.40 -12.94 9.19
C GLY A 394 -15.26 -11.64 9.96
N SER A 395 -14.10 -11.42 10.60
CA SER A 395 -13.65 -10.08 10.98
C SER A 395 -12.14 -9.95 10.77
N GLU A 396 -11.71 -9.73 9.53
CA GLU A 396 -10.35 -9.16 9.31
C GLU A 396 -10.36 -7.73 9.84
N SER A 397 -9.35 -7.37 10.63
CA SER A 397 -9.09 -5.99 11.03
C SER A 397 -7.61 -5.81 11.33
N SER A 398 -7.01 -4.80 10.69
CA SER A 398 -5.57 -4.55 10.63
C SER A 398 -5.18 -3.16 11.17
N LYS A 399 -4.02 -3.14 11.83
CA LYS A 399 -3.14 -2.07 12.33
C LYS A 399 -1.80 -2.71 12.66
N THR A 400 -0.79 -2.37 11.87
CA THR A 400 0.63 -2.61 12.16
C THR A 400 1.26 -1.22 12.33
N GLU A 401 2.13 -1.04 13.32
CA GLU A 401 3.00 0.14 13.40
C GLU A 401 4.02 0.06 12.26
N VAL A 402 4.01 1.04 11.35
CA VAL A 402 5.09 1.24 10.39
C VAL A 402 6.17 2.06 11.09
N GLN A 403 7.36 1.50 11.25
CA GLN A 403 8.52 2.21 11.76
C GLN A 403 8.87 3.34 10.78
N GLY A 404 8.73 4.59 11.22
CA GLY A 404 8.96 5.77 10.39
C GLY A 404 10.44 5.89 9.99
N TYR A 405 10.73 5.73 8.70
CA TYR A 405 12.03 6.08 8.13
C TYR A 405 12.09 7.59 7.87
N PRO A 406 13.27 8.22 8.03
CA PRO A 406 13.39 9.67 7.90
C PRO A 406 12.95 10.17 6.52
N LEU A 407 12.27 11.31 6.53
CA LEU A 407 11.81 12.03 5.35
C LEU A 407 13.00 12.48 4.50
N SER A 408 13.20 11.82 3.35
CA SER A 408 14.07 12.33 2.30
C SER A 408 13.30 13.33 1.41
N PRO A 409 13.87 14.51 1.11
CA PRO A 409 13.17 15.52 0.32
C PRO A 409 12.96 15.05 -1.12
N ILE A 410 11.69 15.11 -1.55
CA ILE A 410 11.19 14.82 -2.89
C ILE A 410 11.96 15.67 -3.91
N ARG A 411 12.65 15.05 -4.86
CA ARG A 411 13.22 15.76 -6.03
C ARG A 411 12.75 15.15 -7.34
N CYS A 412 11.86 15.89 -7.98
CA CYS A 412 11.40 15.61 -9.34
C CYS A 412 12.42 16.16 -10.33
N VAL A 413 13.40 15.36 -10.75
CA VAL A 413 14.38 15.74 -11.78
C VAL A 413 14.05 15.01 -13.10
N ARG A 414 14.40 15.59 -14.26
CA ARG A 414 14.19 14.89 -15.54
C ARG A 414 15.25 13.79 -15.68
N PRO A 415 14.91 12.61 -16.22
CA PRO A 415 15.90 11.56 -16.48
C PRO A 415 17.10 12.03 -17.33
N ALA A 416 16.90 13.03 -18.20
CA ALA A 416 17.95 13.65 -19.01
C ALA A 416 19.00 14.45 -18.21
N ASP A 417 18.71 14.81 -16.95
CA ASP A 417 19.65 15.52 -16.08
C ASP A 417 20.59 14.52 -15.33
N ALA A 418 20.34 13.20 -15.42
CA ALA A 418 21.14 12.15 -14.76
C ALA A 418 22.40 11.72 -15.55
N GLU A 419 22.48 12.01 -16.86
CA GLU A 419 23.67 11.69 -17.68
C GLU A 419 24.89 12.61 -17.42
N GLN A 420 24.78 13.63 -16.58
CA GLN A 420 25.89 14.55 -16.30
C GLN A 420 26.72 14.23 -15.05
N VAL A 421 26.37 13.21 -14.26
CA VAL A 421 27.21 12.79 -13.13
C VAL A 421 28.06 11.60 -13.56
N SER A 422 29.23 11.91 -14.14
CA SER A 422 30.25 10.90 -14.42
C SER A 422 30.73 10.24 -13.11
N PRO A 423 31.06 8.94 -13.11
CA PRO A 423 31.60 8.28 -11.94
C PRO A 423 33.01 8.86 -11.64
N MET A 424 33.21 9.32 -10.42
CA MET A 424 34.54 9.49 -9.82
C MET A 424 34.73 8.46 -8.71
#